data_AF-A0AAU1QEM1-F1
#
_entry.id   AF-A0AAU1QEM1-F1
#
_cell.length_a   1.000
_cell.length_b   1.000
_cell.length_c   1.000
_cell.angle_alpha   90.00
_cell.angle_beta   90.00
_cell.angle_gamma   90.00
#
_symmetry.space_group_name_H-M   'P 1'
#
loop_
_entity.id
_entity.type
_entity.pdbx_description
1 polymer ?
#
loop_
_entity_poly.entity_id
_entity_poly.type
_entity_poly.pdbx_seq_one_letter_code
_entity_poly.pdbx_strand_id
1 'polypeptide(L)'
;MLLSLTVVGATRQSFTKTLAVTDADAATVVASAWVPAAPPGLPTAEISADPRRPGLVYVTLEGLWLGTPAARDEAFHYLGALVRALADAAHRAGGALHAPGVRLSGSSPPAAGDPHTLYVTDRAEQEVLVNLLRRHSPALIALCGRGAIGTLPDRVGSRWLADSREHLTTRYLASADPRHLDHVRADIRRRDGIADLTRMDIAPLAESADRPAAVLVRCLDAQLSLTDLRAQALLLAALALYARRKVRSGNREGPIPQATLEKNRARAVTQGLRAQFLQESGRGAKPADPVPARESVRRLLDELLLPLGRLEATAEELAPLLVPVEGPSTGLPPTRSQDLLAAAAGRGPHELAATADLLLHDSRPGGLLLESLRQEAPGRVELLLGSWTQRLARAELPRQSGSGGRRRQGGEDRGAKRPRGGADRGAGSGGSGKGQGGSGKGRGGGASGRAGQDRHGSSRRERTGQDRERSRPRQEGAGSGRQGEHGARGGSGDRGGTTARPDPQRGQGSGGAAAQERRTPRTGGSES
;
A
#
# COMPACT_ATOMS: atom_id res chain seq x y z
N MET A 1 30.17 21.06 24.73
CA MET A 1 29.03 20.13 24.61
C MET A 1 28.63 20.11 23.13
N LEU A 2 29.24 19.20 22.35
CA LEU A 2 28.96 19.07 20.93
C LEU A 2 27.57 18.43 20.78
N LEU A 3 26.57 19.23 20.41
CA LEU A 3 25.25 18.75 19.98
C LEU A 3 25.47 17.71 18.88
N SER A 4 25.19 16.45 19.21
CA SER A 4 25.25 15.35 18.28
C SER A 4 24.30 15.60 17.12
N LEU A 5 24.87 16.01 15.98
CA LEU A 5 24.25 16.18 14.65
C LEU A 5 23.61 14.89 14.08
N THR A 6 23.34 13.87 14.90
CA THR A 6 22.94 12.53 14.45
C THR A 6 21.48 12.18 14.66
N VAL A 7 20.71 13.01 15.39
CA VAL A 7 19.27 12.77 15.52
C VAL A 7 18.59 13.33 14.28
N VAL A 8 18.39 12.46 13.29
CA VAL A 8 17.35 12.70 12.31
C VAL A 8 16.04 12.77 13.06
N GLY A 9 15.53 13.97 13.29
CA GLY A 9 14.24 14.17 13.92
C GLY A 9 13.16 13.41 13.15
N ALA A 10 12.26 12.74 13.88
CA ALA A 10 11.15 12.04 13.28
C ALA A 10 10.33 12.99 12.39
N THR A 11 9.99 12.49 11.21
CA THR A 11 9.14 13.18 10.25
C THR A 11 7.77 13.47 10.87
N ARG A 12 7.27 14.70 10.70
CA ARG A 12 5.86 15.00 11.02
C ARG A 12 4.97 14.22 10.07
N GLN A 13 3.81 13.79 10.58
CA GLN A 13 2.85 13.01 9.83
C GLN A 13 1.44 13.52 10.12
N SER A 14 0.63 13.61 9.08
CA SER A 14 -0.83 13.71 9.23
C SER A 14 -1.44 12.36 8.92
N PHE A 15 -2.55 12.04 9.57
CA PHE A 15 -3.35 10.90 9.16
C PHE A 15 -4.84 11.17 9.39
N THR A 16 -5.66 10.50 8.58
CA THR A 16 -7.10 10.54 8.70
C THR A 16 -7.58 9.17 9.17
N LYS A 17 -8.31 9.13 10.28
CA LYS A 17 -9.11 7.99 10.68
C LYS A 17 -10.48 8.11 10.02
N THR A 18 -10.81 7.18 9.14
CA THR A 18 -12.14 7.10 8.53
C THR A 18 -13.05 6.20 9.36
N LEU A 19 -14.26 6.68 9.57
CA LEU A 19 -15.32 6.05 10.35
C LEU A 19 -16.58 5.96 9.49
N ALA A 20 -17.49 5.07 9.86
CA ALA A 20 -18.80 4.94 9.26
C ALA A 20 -19.89 5.09 10.31
N VAL A 21 -20.90 5.87 9.97
CA VAL A 21 -22.15 6.05 10.69
C VAL A 21 -23.24 5.31 9.94
N THR A 22 -23.97 4.43 10.62
CA THR A 22 -25.20 3.81 10.10
C THR A 22 -26.41 4.29 10.89
N ASP A 23 -27.58 4.24 10.25
CA ASP A 23 -28.88 4.54 10.84
C ASP A 23 -29.03 5.98 11.39
N ALA A 24 -28.07 6.86 11.10
CA ALA A 24 -28.11 8.29 11.35
C ALA A 24 -27.39 9.07 10.23
N ASP A 25 -27.69 10.37 10.12
CA ASP A 25 -27.01 11.26 9.19
C ASP A 25 -25.63 11.67 9.73
N ALA A 26 -24.57 11.39 8.96
CA ALA A 26 -23.19 11.64 9.38
C ALA A 26 -22.90 13.14 9.63
N ALA A 27 -23.49 14.05 8.86
CA ALA A 27 -23.28 15.48 9.05
C ALA A 27 -23.91 15.96 10.37
N THR A 28 -25.10 15.46 10.70
CA THR A 28 -25.78 15.71 11.98
C THR A 28 -24.98 15.16 13.16
N VAL A 29 -24.39 13.96 13.02
CA VAL A 29 -23.51 13.38 14.05
C VAL A 29 -22.28 14.26 14.29
N VAL A 30 -21.60 14.70 13.22
CA VAL A 30 -20.43 15.59 13.34
C VAL A 30 -20.79 16.92 13.99
N ALA A 31 -21.91 17.54 13.58
CA ALA A 31 -22.35 18.83 14.12
C ALA A 31 -22.77 18.78 15.60
N SER A 32 -23.23 17.62 16.08
CA SER A 32 -23.70 17.42 17.46
C SER A 32 -22.67 16.77 18.39
N ALA A 33 -21.51 16.39 17.87
CA ALA A 33 -20.43 15.80 18.66
C ALA A 33 -19.76 16.87 19.53
N TRP A 34 -19.65 16.59 20.83
CA TRP A 34 -18.85 17.41 21.73
C TRP A 34 -17.38 17.06 21.55
N VAL A 35 -16.67 17.84 20.75
CA VAL A 35 -15.27 17.59 20.41
C VAL A 35 -14.37 17.97 21.59
N PRO A 36 -13.64 17.02 22.20
CA PRO A 36 -12.67 17.35 23.24
C PRO A 36 -11.59 18.29 22.71
N ALA A 37 -11.17 19.24 23.57
CA ALA A 37 -10.05 20.12 23.25
C ALA A 37 -8.76 19.30 23.06
N ALA A 38 -7.93 19.73 22.11
CA ALA A 38 -6.63 19.11 21.91
C ALA A 38 -5.72 19.32 23.13
N PRO A 39 -4.99 18.28 23.58
CA PRO A 39 -3.93 18.43 24.56
C PRO A 39 -2.88 19.46 24.12
N PRO A 40 -2.16 20.10 25.07
CA PRO A 40 -1.09 21.04 24.74
C PRO A 40 -0.04 20.43 23.82
N GLY A 41 0.21 21.06 22.67
CA GLY A 41 1.19 20.59 21.69
C GLY A 41 0.63 19.65 20.62
N LEU A 42 -0.61 19.17 20.77
CA LEU A 42 -1.35 18.51 19.70
C LEU A 42 -2.18 19.52 18.88
N PRO A 43 -2.34 19.28 17.58
CA PRO A 43 -3.23 20.08 16.74
C PRO A 43 -4.68 19.70 17.00
N THR A 44 -5.57 20.68 16.87
CA THR A 44 -7.02 20.41 16.84
C THR A 44 -7.36 19.49 15.68
N ALA A 45 -8.14 18.45 15.95
CA ALA A 45 -8.60 17.55 14.90
C ALA A 45 -9.59 18.25 13.96
N GLU A 46 -9.42 18.04 12.66
CA GLU A 46 -10.45 18.37 11.68
C GLU A 46 -11.42 17.19 11.58
N ILE A 47 -12.70 17.43 11.83
CA ILE A 47 -13.76 16.42 11.71
C ILE A 47 -14.74 16.85 10.63
N SER A 48 -14.98 15.97 9.66
CA SER A 48 -15.90 16.25 8.56
C SER A 48 -16.65 15.00 8.10
N ALA A 49 -17.89 15.17 7.62
CA ALA A 49 -18.62 14.13 6.91
C ALA A 49 -18.27 14.15 5.41
N ASP A 50 -18.25 12.99 4.75
CA ASP A 50 -18.00 12.92 3.31
C ASP A 50 -19.26 13.30 2.51
N PRO A 51 -19.27 14.43 1.77
CA PRO A 51 -20.44 14.83 0.99
C PRO A 51 -20.71 13.91 -0.21
N ARG A 52 -19.71 13.14 -0.66
CA ARG A 52 -19.82 12.23 -1.81
C ARG A 52 -20.14 10.79 -1.40
N ARG A 53 -19.90 10.45 -0.14
CA ARG A 53 -20.14 9.11 0.41
C ARG A 53 -20.90 9.23 1.73
N PRO A 54 -22.25 9.33 1.64
CA PRO A 54 -23.10 9.43 2.82
C PRO A 54 -22.76 8.34 3.85
N GLY A 55 -22.73 8.71 5.11
CA GLY A 55 -22.38 7.83 6.22
C GLY A 55 -20.89 7.77 6.56
N LEU A 56 -19.97 8.31 5.74
CA LEU A 56 -18.55 8.37 6.14
C LEU A 56 -18.22 9.65 6.91
N VAL A 57 -17.40 9.49 7.95
CA VAL A 57 -16.83 10.58 8.76
C VAL A 57 -15.31 10.45 8.75
N TYR A 58 -14.63 11.59 8.62
CA TYR A 58 -13.18 11.72 8.68
C TYR A 58 -12.78 12.45 9.95
N VAL A 59 -11.80 11.90 10.66
CA VAL A 59 -11.09 12.57 11.74
C VAL A 59 -9.64 12.71 11.33
N THR A 60 -9.21 13.93 11.01
CA THR A 60 -7.85 14.22 10.54
C THR A 60 -7.05 14.92 11.64
N LEU A 61 -5.89 14.34 11.96
CA LEU A 61 -4.89 14.96 12.81
C LEU A 61 -3.71 15.38 11.93
N GLU A 62 -3.48 16.69 11.79
CA GLU A 62 -2.44 17.23 10.91
C GLU A 62 -1.10 17.45 11.62
N GLY A 63 0.03 17.14 10.99
CA GLY A 63 1.35 17.61 11.47
C GLY A 63 1.80 17.01 12.82
N LEU A 64 1.33 15.82 13.18
CA LEU A 64 1.70 15.11 14.40
C LEU A 64 3.18 14.71 14.38
N TRP A 65 3.77 14.72 15.57
CA TRP A 65 5.08 14.12 15.81
C TRP A 65 4.90 12.80 16.57
N LEU A 66 5.23 11.68 15.92
CA LEU A 66 5.04 10.33 16.47
C LEU A 66 6.38 9.67 16.86
N GLY A 67 7.40 10.50 17.11
CA GLY A 67 8.79 10.06 17.26
C GLY A 67 9.11 9.31 18.55
N THR A 68 8.29 9.44 19.58
CA THR A 68 8.47 8.75 20.89
C THR A 68 7.20 8.05 21.33
N PRO A 69 7.28 7.07 22.24
CA PRO A 69 6.12 6.35 22.78
C PRO A 69 5.11 7.31 23.42
N ALA A 70 5.59 8.25 24.23
CA ALA A 70 4.73 9.22 24.94
C ALA A 70 3.91 10.09 23.98
N ALA A 71 4.51 10.60 22.90
CA ALA A 71 3.78 11.39 21.92
C ALA A 71 2.77 10.56 21.11
N ARG A 72 3.07 9.27 20.87
CA ARG A 72 2.11 8.34 20.27
C ARG A 72 0.96 8.06 21.23
N ASP A 73 1.24 7.80 22.50
CA ASP A 73 0.21 7.58 23.52
C ASP A 73 -0.72 8.78 23.63
N GLU A 74 -0.17 10.00 23.70
CA GLU A 74 -0.97 11.23 23.78
C GLU A 74 -1.85 11.41 22.52
N ALA A 75 -1.28 11.25 21.32
CA ALA A 75 -2.01 11.40 20.07
C ALA A 75 -3.13 10.36 19.90
N PHE A 76 -2.87 9.08 20.22
CA PHE A 76 -3.85 8.01 20.07
C PHE A 76 -4.87 7.98 21.21
N HIS A 77 -4.52 8.47 22.40
CA HIS A 77 -5.49 8.71 23.47
C HIS A 77 -6.45 9.83 23.08
N TYR A 78 -5.94 10.96 22.56
CA TYR A 78 -6.76 12.05 22.05
C TYR A 78 -7.69 11.59 20.92
N LEU A 79 -7.17 10.82 19.96
CA LEU A 79 -7.97 10.22 18.90
C LEU A 79 -9.08 9.30 19.46
N GLY A 80 -8.77 8.47 20.46
CA GLY A 80 -9.77 7.63 21.12
C GLY A 80 -10.89 8.43 21.76
N ALA A 81 -10.57 9.56 22.41
CA ALA A 81 -11.56 10.46 22.98
C ALA A 81 -12.46 11.10 21.90
N LEU A 82 -11.89 11.53 20.77
CA LEU A 82 -12.65 12.07 19.62
C LEU A 82 -13.60 11.02 19.05
N VAL A 83 -13.11 9.80 18.84
CA VAL A 83 -13.91 8.70 18.29
C VAL A 83 -15.04 8.31 19.25
N ARG A 84 -14.79 8.32 20.57
CA ARG A 84 -15.85 8.11 21.57
C ARG A 84 -16.90 9.22 21.55
N ALA A 85 -16.51 10.48 21.47
CA ALA A 85 -17.45 11.59 21.37
C ALA A 85 -18.35 11.49 20.12
N LEU A 86 -17.80 11.03 18.99
CA LEU A 86 -18.55 10.76 17.77
C LEU A 86 -19.49 9.55 17.93
N ALA A 87 -19.05 8.49 18.62
CA ALA A 87 -19.89 7.32 18.90
C ALA A 87 -21.09 7.71 19.77
N ASP A 88 -20.87 8.49 20.83
CA ASP A 88 -21.93 8.98 21.70
C ASP A 88 -22.91 9.88 20.94
N ALA A 89 -22.42 10.72 20.02
CA ALA A 89 -23.26 11.56 19.16
C ALA A 89 -24.09 10.74 18.16
N ALA A 90 -23.48 9.71 17.54
CA ALA A 90 -24.19 8.78 16.68
C ALA A 90 -25.30 8.05 17.45
N HIS A 91 -25.00 7.57 18.65
CA HIS A 91 -25.96 6.90 19.51
C HIS A 91 -27.14 7.80 19.89
N ARG A 92 -26.88 9.06 20.30
CA ARG A 92 -27.95 10.05 20.58
C ARG A 92 -28.82 10.34 19.36
N ALA A 93 -28.27 10.25 18.16
CA ALA A 93 -29.00 10.39 16.90
C ALA A 93 -29.74 9.11 16.46
N GLY A 94 -29.70 8.03 17.25
CA GLY A 94 -30.32 6.75 16.94
C GLY A 94 -29.50 5.85 16.01
N GLY A 95 -28.26 6.22 15.71
CA GLY A 95 -27.34 5.47 14.85
C GLY A 95 -26.23 4.76 15.61
N ALA A 96 -25.28 4.22 14.85
CA ALA A 96 -24.07 3.59 15.36
C ALA A 96 -22.83 4.08 14.62
N LEU A 97 -21.70 4.18 15.33
CA LEU A 97 -20.39 4.46 14.75
C LEU A 97 -19.56 3.17 14.73
N HIS A 98 -18.95 2.85 13.60
CA HIS A 98 -18.03 1.72 13.49
C HIS A 98 -16.97 1.96 12.39
N ALA A 99 -16.02 1.04 12.25
CA ALA A 99 -15.08 1.09 11.14
C ALA A 99 -15.81 0.85 9.79
N PRO A 100 -15.37 1.47 8.68
CA PRO A 100 -15.93 1.24 7.34
C PRO A 100 -15.93 -0.25 6.97
N GLY A 101 -16.89 -0.74 6.19
CA GLY A 101 -16.94 -2.16 5.78
C GLY A 101 -17.25 -3.19 6.87
N VAL A 102 -17.55 -2.77 8.11
CA VAL A 102 -18.17 -3.63 9.14
C VAL A 102 -19.68 -3.55 8.97
N ARG A 103 -20.35 -4.70 8.83
CA ARG A 103 -21.80 -4.81 8.61
C ARG A 103 -22.49 -5.22 9.91
N LEU A 104 -22.97 -4.23 10.67
CA LEU A 104 -23.73 -4.48 11.91
C LEU A 104 -25.23 -4.74 11.64
N SER A 105 -25.78 -4.12 10.59
CA SER A 105 -27.20 -4.18 10.21
C SER A 105 -27.37 -4.46 8.69
N GLY A 106 -28.59 -4.34 8.18
CA GLY A 106 -28.91 -4.52 6.75
C GLY A 106 -28.23 -3.50 5.82
N SER A 107 -27.78 -2.35 6.34
CA SER A 107 -26.99 -1.38 5.57
C SER A 107 -25.50 -1.71 5.63
N SER A 108 -24.86 -1.88 4.47
CA SER A 108 -23.40 -2.03 4.39
C SER A 108 -22.77 -0.64 4.18
N PRO A 109 -22.02 -0.09 5.15
CA PRO A 109 -21.24 1.12 4.91
C PRO A 109 -20.26 0.89 3.75
N PRO A 110 -19.96 1.90 2.94
CA PRO A 110 -18.96 1.78 1.89
C PRO A 110 -17.59 1.49 2.50
N ALA A 111 -16.76 0.71 1.79
CA ALA A 111 -15.36 0.58 2.16
C ALA A 111 -14.65 1.94 1.99
N ALA A 112 -13.63 2.18 2.80
CA ALA A 112 -12.84 3.41 2.80
C ALA A 112 -11.37 3.13 3.13
N GLY A 113 -10.50 4.11 2.91
CA GLY A 113 -9.09 4.10 3.30
C GLY A 113 -8.81 5.04 4.46
N ASP A 114 -7.65 4.90 5.10
CA ASP A 114 -7.08 5.88 6.03
C ASP A 114 -5.89 6.59 5.34
N PRO A 115 -6.09 7.75 4.71
CA PRO A 115 -5.00 8.50 4.11
C PRO A 115 -3.97 8.96 5.14
N HIS A 116 -2.69 8.88 4.78
CA HIS A 116 -1.58 9.47 5.55
C HIS A 116 -0.82 10.48 4.70
N THR A 117 -0.33 11.54 5.32
CA THR A 117 0.56 12.52 4.69
C THR A 117 1.86 12.57 5.48
N LEU A 118 3.00 12.31 4.81
CA LEU A 118 4.33 12.32 5.41
C LEU A 118 5.07 13.58 4.96
N TYR A 119 5.37 14.49 5.88
CA TYR A 119 6.04 15.74 5.53
C TYR A 119 7.53 15.53 5.28
N VAL A 120 8.08 16.19 4.27
CA VAL A 120 9.48 16.02 3.88
C VAL A 120 10.21 17.36 3.92
N THR A 121 11.53 17.34 4.12
CA THR A 121 12.33 18.56 4.23
C THR A 121 12.65 19.19 2.89
N ASP A 122 12.75 18.36 1.85
CA ASP A 122 13.12 18.81 0.51
C ASP A 122 12.62 17.86 -0.59
N ARG A 123 12.84 18.27 -1.84
CA ARG A 123 12.42 17.53 -3.04
C ARG A 123 13.16 16.20 -3.22
N ALA A 124 14.41 16.10 -2.74
CA ALA A 124 15.16 14.86 -2.84
C ALA A 124 14.59 13.79 -1.89
N GLU A 125 14.24 14.18 -0.66
CA GLU A 125 13.50 13.33 0.27
C GLU A 125 12.12 12.97 -0.28
N GLN A 126 11.39 13.92 -0.86
CA GLN A 126 10.09 13.65 -1.48
C GLN A 126 10.19 12.56 -2.56
N GLU A 127 11.14 12.69 -3.48
CA GLU A 127 11.36 11.73 -4.56
C GLU A 127 11.72 10.35 -4.01
N VAL A 128 12.72 10.27 -3.13
CA VAL A 128 13.19 9.00 -2.57
C VAL A 128 12.07 8.33 -1.78
N LEU A 129 11.31 9.08 -0.99
CA LEU A 129 10.20 8.56 -0.21
C LEU A 129 9.05 8.05 -1.10
N VAL A 130 8.66 8.78 -2.14
CA VAL A 130 7.63 8.33 -3.10
C VAL A 130 8.07 7.02 -3.76
N ASN A 131 9.30 6.94 -4.25
CA ASN A 131 9.78 5.74 -4.94
C ASN A 131 9.97 4.54 -4.00
N LEU A 132 10.37 4.79 -2.75
CA LEU A 132 10.46 3.76 -1.70
C LEU A 132 9.08 3.20 -1.38
N LEU A 133 8.11 4.07 -1.10
CA LEU A 133 6.73 3.67 -0.84
C LEU A 133 6.09 2.99 -2.05
N ARG A 134 6.37 3.47 -3.27
CA ARG A 134 5.95 2.82 -4.53
C ARG A 134 6.44 1.38 -4.61
N ARG A 135 7.70 1.13 -4.28
CA ARG A 135 8.27 -0.23 -4.27
C ARG A 135 7.53 -1.15 -3.29
N HIS A 136 7.17 -0.63 -2.13
CA HIS A 136 6.52 -1.40 -1.08
C HIS A 136 4.99 -1.36 -1.12
N SER A 137 4.36 -0.60 -2.03
CA SER A 137 2.90 -0.44 -2.03
C SER A 137 2.13 -1.76 -2.16
N PRO A 138 2.56 -2.78 -2.95
CA PRO A 138 1.86 -4.07 -2.95
C PRO A 138 1.95 -4.78 -1.59
N ALA A 139 3.10 -4.70 -0.91
CA ALA A 139 3.28 -5.31 0.41
C ALA A 139 2.45 -4.58 1.48
N LEU A 140 2.40 -3.25 1.42
CA LEU A 140 1.57 -2.41 2.30
C LEU A 140 0.07 -2.71 2.10
N ILE A 141 -0.40 -2.81 0.85
CA ILE A 141 -1.77 -3.22 0.53
C ILE A 141 -2.07 -4.63 1.06
N ALA A 142 -1.17 -5.59 0.86
CA ALA A 142 -1.37 -6.94 1.34
C ALA A 142 -1.46 -7.00 2.87
N LEU A 143 -0.64 -6.20 3.56
CA LEU A 143 -0.57 -6.13 5.01
C LEU A 143 -1.79 -5.42 5.63
N CYS A 144 -2.15 -4.25 5.12
CA CYS A 144 -3.15 -3.36 5.73
C CYS A 144 -4.54 -3.46 5.08
N GLY A 145 -4.63 -4.15 3.94
CA GLY A 145 -5.88 -4.40 3.23
C GLY A 145 -6.76 -5.39 3.98
N ARG A 146 -8.07 -5.20 3.83
CA ARG A 146 -9.09 -6.07 4.42
C ARG A 146 -10.34 -6.22 3.53
N GLY A 147 -11.04 -7.31 3.74
CA GLY A 147 -12.37 -7.54 3.17
C GLY A 147 -13.47 -6.81 3.95
N ALA A 148 -14.70 -6.87 3.42
CA ALA A 148 -15.88 -6.55 4.21
C ALA A 148 -16.12 -7.63 5.29
N ILE A 149 -16.58 -7.21 6.46
CA ILE A 149 -16.82 -8.07 7.63
C ILE A 149 -18.31 -8.10 7.93
N GLY A 150 -18.86 -9.31 8.08
CA GLY A 150 -20.26 -9.58 8.37
C GLY A 150 -20.48 -11.09 8.48
N THR A 151 -21.72 -11.55 8.30
CA THR A 151 -22.09 -12.97 8.39
C THR A 151 -21.33 -13.88 7.42
N LEU A 152 -20.98 -13.37 6.24
CA LEU A 152 -20.11 -14.04 5.27
C LEU A 152 -18.85 -13.18 5.07
N PRO A 153 -17.69 -13.60 5.59
CA PRO A 153 -16.47 -12.83 5.46
C PRO A 153 -16.00 -12.82 4.01
N ASP A 154 -15.68 -11.63 3.52
CA ASP A 154 -15.11 -11.45 2.20
C ASP A 154 -13.65 -11.90 2.17
N ARG A 155 -13.27 -12.61 1.11
CA ARG A 155 -11.90 -13.10 0.92
C ARG A 155 -11.02 -12.15 0.12
N VAL A 156 -11.54 -11.02 -0.35
CA VAL A 156 -10.75 -9.99 -1.04
C VAL A 156 -9.68 -9.42 -0.10
N GLY A 157 -8.50 -9.14 -0.64
CA GLY A 157 -7.36 -8.59 0.09
C GLY A 157 -7.54 -7.14 0.52
N SER A 158 -8.19 -6.30 -0.29
CA SER A 158 -8.61 -4.93 0.03
C SER A 158 -9.91 -4.62 -0.71
N ARG A 159 -11.02 -4.50 0.02
CA ARG A 159 -12.33 -4.18 -0.56
C ARG A 159 -12.36 -2.74 -1.07
N TRP A 160 -11.74 -1.81 -0.33
CA TRP A 160 -11.63 -0.40 -0.70
C TRP A 160 -11.00 -0.20 -2.09
N LEU A 161 -9.85 -0.83 -2.33
CA LEU A 161 -9.13 -0.68 -3.60
C LEU A 161 -9.75 -1.53 -4.72
N ALA A 162 -10.42 -2.63 -4.39
CA ALA A 162 -11.15 -3.44 -5.38
C ALA A 162 -12.36 -2.69 -5.95
N ASP A 163 -13.09 -1.97 -5.11
CA ASP A 163 -14.30 -1.24 -5.52
C ASP A 163 -13.96 0.14 -6.13
N SER A 164 -12.76 0.65 -5.90
CA SER A 164 -12.38 1.98 -6.38
C SER A 164 -12.01 2.02 -7.86
N ARG A 165 -12.63 2.96 -8.57
CA ARG A 165 -12.29 3.33 -9.96
C ARG A 165 -11.36 4.52 -10.05
N GLU A 166 -10.97 5.09 -8.91
CA GLU A 166 -10.20 6.34 -8.85
C GLU A 166 -8.75 6.13 -8.44
N HIS A 167 -8.39 4.98 -7.87
CA HIS A 167 -7.02 4.72 -7.43
C HIS A 167 -6.13 4.24 -8.59
N LEU A 168 -5.01 4.93 -8.76
CA LEU A 168 -3.99 4.61 -9.75
C LEU A 168 -2.75 4.03 -9.08
N THR A 169 -2.06 3.12 -9.76
CA THR A 169 -0.75 2.67 -9.28
C THR A 169 0.26 3.81 -9.40
N THR A 170 1.06 4.05 -8.36
CA THR A 170 2.08 5.12 -8.37
C THR A 170 3.07 4.99 -9.52
N ARG A 171 3.33 6.11 -10.20
CA ARG A 171 4.35 6.22 -11.24
C ARG A 171 5.73 6.48 -10.62
N TYR A 172 6.77 5.99 -11.29
CA TYR A 172 8.15 6.29 -10.88
C TYR A 172 8.43 7.78 -11.08
N LEU A 173 9.10 8.41 -10.10
CA LEU A 173 9.52 9.80 -10.19
C LEU A 173 11.03 9.87 -10.36
N ALA A 174 11.51 10.48 -11.45
CA ALA A 174 12.94 10.71 -11.63
C ALA A 174 13.42 12.01 -10.95
N SER A 175 12.48 12.86 -10.54
CA SER A 175 12.67 14.10 -9.81
C SER A 175 11.34 14.52 -9.18
N ALA A 176 11.38 15.19 -8.02
CA ALA A 176 10.20 15.86 -7.46
C ALA A 176 10.14 17.36 -7.82
N ASP A 177 10.91 17.80 -8.82
CA ASP A 177 10.81 19.16 -9.35
C ASP A 177 9.42 19.43 -9.97
N PRO A 178 8.80 20.60 -9.74
CA PRO A 178 7.48 20.93 -10.28
C PRO A 178 7.34 20.69 -11.79
N ARG A 179 8.36 21.03 -12.59
CA ARG A 179 8.32 20.82 -14.05
C ARG A 179 8.27 19.33 -14.40
N HIS A 180 8.98 18.49 -13.65
CA HIS A 180 8.91 17.04 -13.83
C HIS A 180 7.54 16.50 -13.42
N LEU A 181 6.97 17.00 -12.32
CA LEU A 181 5.63 16.60 -11.89
C LEU A 181 4.56 16.99 -12.91
N ASP A 182 4.70 18.12 -13.60
CA ASP A 182 3.80 18.50 -14.70
C ASP A 182 3.89 17.53 -15.89
N HIS A 183 5.10 17.06 -16.22
CA HIS A 183 5.27 16.01 -17.23
C HIS A 183 4.64 14.69 -16.81
N VAL A 184 4.77 14.29 -15.55
CA VAL A 184 4.12 13.08 -15.01
C VAL A 184 2.60 13.23 -15.04
N ARG A 185 2.05 14.39 -14.65
CA ARG A 185 0.61 14.71 -14.77
C ARG A 185 0.12 14.58 -16.20
N ALA A 186 0.86 15.15 -17.16
CA ALA A 186 0.52 15.07 -18.56
C ALA A 186 0.56 13.63 -19.09
N ASP A 187 1.52 12.80 -18.65
CA ASP A 187 1.59 11.39 -19.04
C ASP A 187 0.42 10.57 -18.48
N ILE A 188 0.10 10.72 -17.19
CA ILE A 188 -1.06 10.06 -16.56
C ILE A 188 -2.36 10.52 -17.25
N ARG A 189 -2.51 11.83 -17.52
CA ARG A 189 -3.70 12.33 -18.24
C ARG A 189 -3.84 11.68 -19.63
N ARG A 190 -2.74 11.49 -20.36
CA ARG A 190 -2.77 10.87 -21.70
C ARG A 190 -3.09 9.38 -21.65
N ARG A 191 -2.58 8.64 -20.65
CA ARG A 191 -2.72 7.18 -20.58
C ARG A 191 -3.96 6.72 -19.82
N ASP A 192 -4.24 7.39 -18.71
CA ASP A 192 -5.26 6.99 -17.73
C ASP A 192 -6.46 7.96 -17.70
N GLY A 193 -6.42 9.06 -18.47
CA GLY A 193 -7.51 10.04 -18.54
C GLY A 193 -7.66 10.94 -17.31
N ILE A 194 -6.72 10.86 -16.36
CA ILE A 194 -6.79 11.51 -15.05
C ILE A 194 -5.60 12.45 -14.89
N ALA A 195 -5.84 13.73 -14.55
CA ALA A 195 -4.77 14.72 -14.37
C ALA A 195 -4.32 14.91 -12.91
N ASP A 196 -5.08 14.35 -11.97
CA ASP A 196 -4.86 14.53 -10.54
C ASP A 196 -3.90 13.47 -9.98
N LEU A 197 -2.69 13.89 -9.58
CA LEU A 197 -1.69 13.01 -8.98
C LEU A 197 -2.15 12.39 -7.66
N THR A 198 -3.03 13.07 -6.92
CA THR A 198 -3.46 12.60 -5.60
C THR A 198 -4.26 11.31 -5.67
N ARG A 199 -4.72 10.92 -6.87
CA ARG A 199 -5.38 9.64 -7.16
C ARG A 199 -4.42 8.45 -7.20
N MET A 200 -3.10 8.67 -7.22
CA MET A 200 -2.14 7.57 -7.07
C MET A 200 -2.18 6.99 -5.65
N ASP A 201 -1.88 5.69 -5.53
CA ASP A 201 -1.67 4.99 -4.26
C ASP A 201 -0.74 5.76 -3.31
N ILE A 202 0.34 6.30 -3.87
CA ILE A 202 1.34 7.17 -3.26
C ILE A 202 1.53 8.37 -4.20
N ALA A 203 1.44 9.59 -3.68
CA ALA A 203 1.54 10.81 -4.49
C ALA A 203 2.42 11.88 -3.84
N PRO A 204 3.26 12.58 -4.61
CA PRO A 204 3.92 13.79 -4.11
C PRO A 204 2.88 14.92 -3.97
N LEU A 205 2.90 15.61 -2.84
CA LEU A 205 2.18 16.86 -2.62
C LEU A 205 3.16 18.03 -2.74
N ALA A 206 2.88 18.94 -3.67
CA ALA A 206 3.70 20.12 -3.86
C ALA A 206 3.67 21.00 -2.60
N GLU A 207 4.80 21.62 -2.30
CA GLU A 207 4.90 22.67 -1.30
C GLU A 207 3.99 23.83 -1.68
N SER A 208 3.23 24.34 -0.72
CA SER A 208 2.43 25.57 -0.82
C SER A 208 2.83 26.55 0.29
N ALA A 209 2.33 27.79 0.21
CA ALA A 209 2.60 28.80 1.24
C ALA A 209 2.24 28.32 2.66
N ASP A 210 1.18 27.52 2.77
CA ASP A 210 0.61 27.07 4.04
C ASP A 210 1.00 25.64 4.42
N ARG A 211 1.60 24.87 3.50
CA ARG A 211 1.89 23.44 3.71
C ARG A 211 3.26 23.06 3.13
N PRO A 212 4.16 22.45 3.93
CA PRO A 212 5.42 21.96 3.42
C PRO A 212 5.20 20.83 2.42
N ALA A 213 6.21 20.56 1.59
CA ALA A 213 6.20 19.40 0.71
C ALA A 213 5.91 18.12 1.50
N ALA A 214 5.14 17.22 0.89
CA ALA A 214 4.75 15.98 1.56
C ALA A 214 4.54 14.82 0.59
N VAL A 215 4.37 13.62 1.13
CA VAL A 215 4.00 12.42 0.40
C VAL A 215 2.69 11.88 0.95
N LEU A 216 1.69 11.82 0.09
CA LEU A 216 0.37 11.26 0.39
C LEU A 216 0.39 9.75 0.15
N VAL A 217 -0.13 8.98 1.11
CA VAL A 217 -0.30 7.53 1.09
C VAL A 217 -1.79 7.22 1.22
N ARG A 218 -2.37 6.57 0.22
CA ARG A 218 -3.81 6.27 0.12
C ARG A 218 -4.13 4.80 -0.18
N CYS A 219 -3.11 3.97 -0.32
CA CYS A 219 -3.28 2.55 -0.62
C CYS A 219 -3.59 1.68 0.60
N LEU A 220 -4.03 2.27 1.71
CA LEU A 220 -4.27 1.58 2.97
C LEU A 220 -5.76 1.66 3.29
N ASP A 221 -6.38 0.52 3.56
CA ASP A 221 -7.78 0.46 3.98
C ASP A 221 -7.93 1.15 5.34
N ALA A 222 -9.14 1.64 5.62
CA ALA A 222 -9.44 2.25 6.91
C ALA A 222 -9.29 1.19 8.00
N GLN A 223 -8.48 1.40 9.03
CA GLN A 223 -8.21 0.34 10.00
C GLN A 223 -9.39 0.09 10.94
N LEU A 224 -9.51 -1.11 11.49
CA LEU A 224 -10.64 -1.49 12.36
C LEU A 224 -10.46 -0.92 13.77
N SER A 225 -9.23 -0.95 14.27
CA SER A 225 -8.88 -0.44 15.59
C SER A 225 -7.94 0.76 15.54
N LEU A 226 -7.84 1.47 16.66
CA LEU A 226 -6.81 2.51 16.84
C LEU A 226 -5.41 1.91 16.94
N THR A 227 -5.31 0.69 17.47
CA THR A 227 -4.04 -0.05 17.57
C THR A 227 -3.48 -0.39 16.18
N ASP A 228 -4.33 -0.86 15.26
CA ASP A 228 -3.93 -1.11 13.86
C ASP A 228 -3.45 0.18 13.18
N LEU A 229 -4.19 1.28 13.35
CA LEU A 229 -3.83 2.60 12.80
C LEU A 229 -2.50 3.11 13.39
N ARG A 230 -2.27 2.89 14.68
CA ARG A 230 -1.00 3.22 15.36
C ARG A 230 0.17 2.48 14.76
N ALA A 231 0.03 1.17 14.59
CA ALA A 231 1.08 0.35 13.99
C ALA A 231 1.36 0.78 12.54
N GLN A 232 0.31 1.08 11.76
CA GLN A 232 0.41 1.62 10.40
C GLN A 232 1.12 2.97 10.35
N ALA A 233 0.78 3.91 11.23
CA ALA A 233 1.43 5.21 11.31
C ALA A 233 2.92 5.05 11.64
N LEU A 234 3.27 4.17 12.58
CA LEU A 234 4.65 3.89 12.97
C LEU A 234 5.47 3.25 11.83
N LEU A 235 4.87 2.33 11.07
CA LEU A 235 5.49 1.74 9.88
C LEU A 235 5.81 2.81 8.83
N LEU A 236 4.88 3.73 8.58
CA LEU A 236 5.08 4.82 7.62
C LEU A 236 6.12 5.84 8.10
N ALA A 237 6.15 6.15 9.40
CA ALA A 237 7.18 6.98 10.01
C ALA A 237 8.58 6.34 9.88
N ALA A 238 8.68 5.01 10.06
CA ALA A 238 9.91 4.26 9.88
C ALA A 238 10.40 4.30 8.42
N LEU A 239 9.48 4.18 7.45
CA LEU A 239 9.78 4.34 6.02
C LEU A 239 10.27 5.75 5.68
N ALA A 240 9.68 6.79 6.26
CA ALA A 240 10.13 8.18 6.09
C ALA A 240 11.57 8.37 6.62
N LEU A 241 11.86 7.87 7.83
CA LEU A 241 13.21 7.89 8.39
C LEU A 241 14.21 7.11 7.52
N TYR A 242 13.78 5.97 6.96
CA TYR A 242 14.62 5.19 6.06
C TYR A 242 14.93 5.96 4.77
N ALA A 243 13.93 6.58 4.13
CA ALA A 243 14.11 7.41 2.95
C ALA A 243 15.11 8.55 3.20
N ARG A 244 14.97 9.27 4.32
CA ARG A 244 15.90 10.34 4.70
C ARG A 244 17.33 9.86 4.91
N ARG A 245 17.51 8.66 5.48
CA ARG A 245 18.83 8.03 5.55
C ARG A 245 19.40 7.74 4.17
N LYS A 246 18.59 7.24 3.22
CA LYS A 246 19.04 7.00 1.85
C LYS A 246 19.50 8.30 1.18
N VAL A 247 18.72 9.38 1.28
CA VAL A 247 19.09 10.71 0.76
C VAL A 247 20.43 11.18 1.31
N ARG A 248 20.62 11.14 2.64
CA ARG A 248 21.88 11.56 3.27
C ARG A 248 23.08 10.72 2.84
N SER A 249 22.87 9.45 2.51
CA SER A 249 23.90 8.57 1.96
C SER A 249 24.09 8.71 0.44
N GLY A 250 23.39 9.63 -0.23
CA GLY A 250 23.43 9.79 -1.68
C GLY A 250 22.75 8.65 -2.45
N ASN A 251 21.97 7.81 -1.78
CA ASN A 251 21.30 6.66 -2.38
C ASN A 251 19.87 7.03 -2.83
N ARG A 252 19.45 6.47 -3.97
CA ARG A 252 18.11 6.62 -4.53
C ARG A 252 17.46 5.24 -4.73
N GLU A 253 16.16 5.22 -4.91
CA GLU A 253 15.44 4.00 -5.29
C GLU A 253 15.49 3.78 -6.81
N GLY A 254 15.76 2.53 -7.20
CA GLY A 254 15.79 2.15 -8.61
C GLY A 254 14.40 2.05 -9.23
N PRO A 255 14.29 2.18 -10.57
CA PRO A 255 13.00 2.06 -11.25
C PRO A 255 12.55 0.60 -11.33
N ILE A 256 11.44 0.28 -10.67
CA ILE A 256 10.74 -1.01 -10.83
C ILE A 256 9.81 -0.95 -12.06
N PRO A 257 9.83 -1.95 -12.95
CA PRO A 257 8.92 -2.00 -14.10
C PRO A 257 7.46 -1.82 -13.68
N GLN A 258 6.77 -0.85 -14.31
CA GLN A 258 5.41 -0.48 -13.94
C GLN A 258 4.44 -1.66 -14.03
N ALA A 259 4.55 -2.50 -15.06
CA ALA A 259 3.71 -3.67 -15.24
C ALA A 259 3.88 -4.72 -14.12
N THR A 260 5.07 -4.83 -13.53
CA THR A 260 5.31 -5.73 -12.39
C THR A 260 4.60 -5.20 -11.15
N LEU A 261 4.68 -3.90 -10.89
CA LEU A 261 3.98 -3.26 -9.76
C LEU A 261 2.46 -3.34 -9.91
N GLU A 262 1.91 -3.07 -11.08
CA GLU A 262 0.46 -3.18 -11.34
C GLU A 262 -0.05 -4.60 -11.12
N LYS A 263 0.70 -5.62 -11.58
CA LYS A 263 0.36 -7.04 -11.33
C LYS A 263 0.45 -7.39 -9.85
N ASN A 264 1.51 -6.97 -9.15
CA ASN A 264 1.67 -7.25 -7.73
C ASN A 264 0.60 -6.52 -6.90
N ARG A 265 0.28 -5.27 -7.24
CA ARG A 265 -0.82 -4.50 -6.66
C ARG A 265 -2.15 -5.23 -6.84
N ALA A 266 -2.49 -5.65 -8.05
CA ALA A 266 -3.73 -6.40 -8.31
C ALA A 266 -3.81 -7.68 -7.47
N ARG A 267 -2.72 -8.44 -7.37
CA ARG A 267 -2.65 -9.63 -6.50
C ARG A 267 -2.82 -9.30 -5.02
N ALA A 268 -2.20 -8.22 -4.55
CA ALA A 268 -2.36 -7.76 -3.17
C ALA A 268 -3.82 -7.37 -2.87
N VAL A 269 -4.46 -6.61 -3.77
CA VAL A 269 -5.87 -6.23 -3.66
C VAL A 269 -6.79 -7.45 -3.64
N THR A 270 -6.55 -8.46 -4.48
CA THR A 270 -7.41 -9.64 -4.54
C THR A 270 -7.16 -10.64 -3.43
N GLN A 271 -5.90 -10.88 -3.06
CA GLN A 271 -5.51 -12.03 -2.22
C GLN A 271 -4.93 -11.65 -0.85
N GLY A 272 -4.60 -10.38 -0.63
CA GLY A 272 -3.99 -9.89 0.61
C GLY A 272 -2.64 -10.56 0.86
N LEU A 273 -2.36 -10.93 2.12
CA LEU A 273 -1.14 -11.68 2.49
C LEU A 273 -1.01 -13.08 1.86
N ARG A 274 -2.07 -13.62 1.23
CA ARG A 274 -1.99 -14.89 0.48
C ARG A 274 -1.43 -14.71 -0.93
N ALA A 275 -1.21 -13.47 -1.36
CA ALA A 275 -0.70 -13.17 -2.69
C ALA A 275 0.70 -13.74 -2.92
N GLN A 276 0.99 -14.04 -4.18
CA GLN A 276 2.32 -14.42 -4.68
C GLN A 276 2.82 -13.31 -5.60
N PHE A 277 3.84 -12.57 -5.19
CA PHE A 277 4.39 -11.44 -5.93
C PHE A 277 5.41 -11.89 -6.96
N LEU A 278 5.35 -11.27 -8.13
CA LEU A 278 6.35 -11.40 -9.18
C LEU A 278 7.63 -10.70 -8.73
N GLN A 279 8.76 -11.37 -8.90
CA GLN A 279 10.08 -10.79 -8.71
C GLN A 279 10.51 -9.98 -9.94
N GLU A 280 11.46 -9.07 -9.73
CA GLU A 280 12.15 -8.39 -10.82
C GLU A 280 13.08 -9.37 -11.52
N SER A 281 12.69 -9.85 -12.69
CA SER A 281 13.62 -10.54 -13.59
C SER A 281 14.40 -9.50 -14.40
N GLY A 282 15.73 -9.51 -14.28
CA GLY A 282 16.59 -8.75 -15.19
C GLY A 282 16.31 -9.12 -16.65
N ARG A 283 16.56 -8.20 -17.60
CA ARG A 283 16.39 -8.48 -19.03
C ARG A 283 17.24 -9.70 -19.42
N GLY A 284 16.60 -10.77 -19.89
CA GLY A 284 17.27 -12.00 -20.31
C GLY A 284 17.49 -13.05 -19.20
N ALA A 285 17.12 -12.77 -17.95
CA ALA A 285 17.14 -13.77 -16.89
C ALA A 285 15.87 -14.66 -16.96
N LYS A 286 16.02 -15.93 -16.57
CA LYS A 286 14.88 -16.84 -16.35
C LYS A 286 13.88 -16.16 -15.39
N PRO A 287 12.55 -16.26 -15.62
CA PRO A 287 11.58 -15.71 -14.68
C PRO A 287 11.84 -16.29 -13.30
N ALA A 288 12.10 -15.39 -12.34
CA ALA A 288 12.34 -15.76 -10.96
C ALA A 288 11.03 -16.25 -10.32
N ASP A 289 11.17 -17.18 -9.38
CA ASP A 289 10.02 -17.76 -8.70
C ASP A 289 9.24 -16.68 -7.93
N PRO A 290 7.89 -16.71 -7.95
CA PRO A 290 7.10 -15.79 -7.18
C PRO A 290 7.44 -15.83 -5.68
N VAL A 291 7.40 -14.67 -5.01
CA VAL A 291 7.65 -14.54 -3.57
C VAL A 291 6.32 -14.36 -2.86
N PRO A 292 6.05 -15.10 -1.77
CA PRO A 292 4.86 -14.86 -0.96
C PRO A 292 4.80 -13.41 -0.44
N ALA A 293 3.62 -12.81 -0.41
CA ALA A 293 3.45 -11.45 0.10
C ALA A 293 3.91 -11.32 1.56
N ARG A 294 3.66 -12.33 2.40
CA ARG A 294 4.18 -12.39 3.78
C ARG A 294 5.70 -12.26 3.84
N GLU A 295 6.41 -12.97 2.97
CA GLU A 295 7.87 -12.92 2.91
C GLU A 295 8.35 -11.53 2.44
N SER A 296 7.62 -10.89 1.52
CA SER A 296 7.92 -9.51 1.10
C SER A 296 7.70 -8.51 2.24
N VAL A 297 6.66 -8.69 3.06
CA VAL A 297 6.39 -7.87 4.25
C VAL A 297 7.44 -8.11 5.34
N ARG A 298 7.84 -9.36 5.60
CA ARG A 298 8.93 -9.70 6.53
C ARG A 298 10.21 -8.96 6.15
N ARG A 299 10.62 -9.02 4.89
CA ARG A 299 11.81 -8.30 4.39
C ARG A 299 11.69 -6.79 4.61
N LEU A 300 10.52 -6.21 4.34
CA LEU A 300 10.24 -4.80 4.62
C LEU A 300 10.44 -4.48 6.12
N LEU A 301 9.83 -5.26 7.03
CA LEU A 301 9.95 -5.02 8.47
C LEU A 301 11.41 -5.18 8.95
N ASP A 302 12.14 -6.14 8.38
CA ASP A 302 13.56 -6.37 8.67
C ASP A 302 14.44 -5.20 8.21
N GLU A 303 14.17 -4.63 7.02
CA GLU A 303 14.84 -3.42 6.52
C GLU A 303 14.59 -2.21 7.43
N LEU A 304 13.45 -2.19 8.12
CA LEU A 304 13.01 -1.10 8.99
C LEU A 304 13.39 -1.27 10.47
N LEU A 305 14.08 -2.34 10.87
CA LEU A 305 14.48 -2.56 12.27
C LEU A 305 15.20 -1.36 12.89
N LEU A 306 16.19 -0.79 12.18
CA LEU A 306 16.93 0.37 12.68
C LEU A 306 16.04 1.64 12.75
N PRO A 307 15.31 2.04 11.70
CA PRO A 307 14.32 3.12 11.80
C PRO A 307 13.29 2.93 12.93
N LEU A 308 12.79 1.71 13.13
CA LEU A 308 11.82 1.39 14.19
C LEU A 308 12.43 1.53 15.59
N GLY A 309 13.65 1.04 15.82
CA GLY A 309 14.38 1.28 17.07
C GLY A 309 14.61 2.78 17.32
N ARG A 310 14.94 3.55 16.27
CA ARG A 310 15.07 5.03 16.39
C ARG A 310 13.77 5.77 16.71
N LEU A 311 12.63 5.15 16.47
CA LEU A 311 11.32 5.65 16.88
C LEU A 311 10.90 5.11 18.25
N GLU A 312 11.77 4.36 18.92
CA GLU A 312 11.49 3.67 20.18
C GLU A 312 10.20 2.84 20.07
N ALA A 313 10.04 2.16 18.93
CA ALA A 313 8.89 1.29 18.70
C ALA A 313 8.96 0.09 19.65
N THR A 314 7.84 -0.24 20.30
CA THR A 314 7.74 -1.47 21.08
C THR A 314 7.23 -2.63 20.21
N ALA A 315 7.51 -3.88 20.61
CA ALA A 315 7.00 -5.04 19.89
C ALA A 315 5.46 -5.11 19.97
N GLU A 316 4.89 -4.63 21.08
CA GLU A 316 3.45 -4.53 21.32
C GLU A 316 2.77 -3.55 20.36
N GLU A 317 3.38 -2.37 20.13
CA GLU A 317 2.88 -1.42 19.12
C GLU A 317 2.91 -2.00 17.70
N LEU A 318 3.88 -2.86 17.41
CA LEU A 318 4.04 -3.49 16.11
C LEU A 318 3.21 -4.77 15.95
N ALA A 319 2.64 -5.31 17.03
CA ALA A 319 1.95 -6.59 17.03
C ALA A 319 0.89 -6.75 15.91
N PRO A 320 0.06 -5.73 15.57
CA PRO A 320 -0.88 -5.83 14.45
C PRO A 320 -0.23 -6.13 13.10
N LEU A 321 1.04 -5.73 12.91
CA LEU A 321 1.83 -6.01 11.70
C LEU A 321 2.59 -7.32 11.81
N LEU A 322 3.06 -7.67 13.02
CA LEU A 322 3.91 -8.83 13.28
C LEU A 322 3.12 -10.15 13.28
N VAL A 323 1.99 -10.21 14.00
CA VAL A 323 1.24 -11.47 14.15
C VAL A 323 0.83 -12.09 12.81
N PRO A 324 0.27 -11.34 11.83
CA PRO A 324 -0.16 -11.93 10.57
C PRO A 324 0.98 -12.47 9.69
N VAL A 325 2.22 -12.01 9.95
CA VAL A 325 3.40 -12.27 9.13
C VAL A 325 4.31 -13.30 9.80
N GLU A 326 4.64 -13.07 11.07
CA GLU A 326 5.58 -13.86 11.86
C GLU A 326 4.91 -14.86 12.81
N GLY A 327 3.64 -14.66 13.17
CA GLY A 327 2.90 -15.58 14.03
C GLY A 327 3.05 -17.06 13.64
N PRO A 328 2.91 -17.43 12.34
CA PRO A 328 3.08 -18.82 11.92
C PRO A 328 4.44 -19.43 12.27
N SER A 329 5.51 -18.63 12.32
CA SER A 329 6.86 -19.10 12.67
C SER A 329 6.99 -19.46 14.15
N THR A 330 6.14 -18.88 15.00
CA THR A 330 6.05 -19.19 16.43
C THR A 330 4.88 -20.12 16.76
N GLY A 331 4.21 -20.67 15.73
CA GLY A 331 3.04 -21.53 15.88
C GLY A 331 1.74 -20.79 16.20
N LEU A 332 1.71 -19.46 16.13
CA LEU A 332 0.47 -18.68 16.20
C LEU A 332 -0.26 -18.72 14.84
N PRO A 333 -1.60 -18.75 14.83
CA PRO A 333 -2.34 -18.44 13.62
C PRO A 333 -2.00 -17.02 13.13
N PRO A 334 -2.05 -16.76 11.81
CA PRO A 334 -1.76 -15.44 11.25
C PRO A 334 -2.95 -14.47 11.44
N THR A 335 -3.33 -14.27 12.69
CA THR A 335 -4.53 -13.54 13.13
C THR A 335 -4.35 -12.03 12.99
N ARG A 336 -5.41 -11.37 12.58
CA ARG A 336 -5.58 -9.91 12.48
C ARG A 336 -6.79 -9.47 13.29
N SER A 337 -6.92 -8.16 13.54
CA SER A 337 -8.11 -7.57 14.16
C SER A 337 -9.41 -7.89 13.41
N GLN A 338 -9.35 -8.07 12.08
CA GLN A 338 -10.51 -8.52 11.27
C GLN A 338 -10.97 -9.94 11.61
N ASP A 339 -10.07 -10.82 12.05
CA ASP A 339 -10.39 -12.21 12.35
C ASP A 339 -11.12 -12.29 13.71
N LEU A 340 -10.84 -11.38 14.64
CA LEU A 340 -11.61 -11.21 15.88
C LEU A 340 -13.06 -10.80 15.57
N LEU A 341 -13.25 -9.84 14.66
CA LEU A 341 -14.59 -9.44 14.23
C LEU A 341 -15.30 -10.55 13.45
N ALA A 342 -14.59 -11.30 12.61
CA ALA A 342 -15.17 -12.45 11.91
C ALA A 342 -15.62 -13.54 12.89
N ALA A 343 -14.83 -13.82 13.94
CA ALA A 343 -15.21 -14.74 15.00
C ALA A 343 -16.44 -14.22 15.78
N ALA A 344 -16.48 -12.93 16.11
CA ALA A 344 -17.62 -12.31 16.76
C ALA A 344 -18.89 -12.34 15.90
N ALA A 345 -18.76 -12.08 14.59
CA ALA A 345 -19.86 -12.21 13.63
C ALA A 345 -20.44 -13.64 13.59
N GLY A 346 -19.59 -14.66 13.72
CA GLY A 346 -20.02 -16.06 13.84
C GLY A 346 -20.82 -16.37 15.10
N ARG A 347 -20.66 -15.58 16.18
CA ARG A 347 -21.44 -15.69 17.43
C ARG A 347 -22.73 -14.87 17.42
N GLY A 348 -22.84 -13.90 16.51
CA GLY A 348 -24.07 -13.13 16.28
C GLY A 348 -23.85 -11.62 16.18
N PRO A 349 -24.89 -10.86 15.78
CA PRO A 349 -24.78 -9.42 15.53
C PRO A 349 -24.46 -8.61 16.80
N HIS A 350 -24.97 -9.03 17.96
CA HIS A 350 -24.68 -8.36 19.24
C HIS A 350 -23.19 -8.47 19.61
N GLU A 351 -22.62 -9.66 19.51
CA GLU A 351 -21.19 -9.91 19.74
C GLU A 351 -20.30 -9.15 18.76
N LEU A 352 -20.70 -9.10 17.49
CA LEU A 352 -20.01 -8.31 16.46
C LEU A 352 -20.01 -6.82 16.82
N ALA A 353 -21.16 -6.26 17.19
CA ALA A 353 -21.28 -4.86 17.58
C ALA A 353 -20.43 -4.53 18.80
N ALA A 354 -20.50 -5.36 19.85
CA ALA A 354 -19.70 -5.18 21.07
C ALA A 354 -18.18 -5.26 20.78
N THR A 355 -17.75 -6.22 19.96
CA THR A 355 -16.32 -6.37 19.61
C THR A 355 -15.84 -5.21 18.71
N ALA A 356 -16.69 -4.75 17.79
CA ALA A 356 -16.39 -3.61 16.93
C ALA A 356 -16.23 -2.32 17.73
N ASP A 357 -17.11 -2.08 18.72
CA ASP A 357 -17.03 -0.96 19.64
C ASP A 357 -15.71 -0.98 20.44
N LEU A 358 -15.38 -2.11 21.05
CA LEU A 358 -14.14 -2.25 21.81
C LEU A 358 -12.88 -1.98 20.96
N LEU A 359 -12.81 -2.54 19.75
CA LEU A 359 -11.68 -2.30 18.84
C LEU A 359 -11.56 -0.83 18.44
N LEU A 360 -12.70 -0.16 18.26
CA LEU A 360 -12.74 1.23 17.83
C LEU A 360 -12.19 2.20 18.89
N HIS A 361 -12.28 1.82 20.17
CA HIS A 361 -11.90 2.68 21.30
C HIS A 361 -10.60 2.26 22.00
N ASP A 362 -10.13 1.03 21.82
CA ASP A 362 -8.89 0.56 22.46
C ASP A 362 -7.63 1.12 21.78
N SER A 363 -6.99 2.06 22.48
CA SER A 363 -5.74 2.73 22.07
C SER A 363 -4.48 2.09 22.67
N ARG A 364 -4.61 1.07 23.52
CA ARG A 364 -3.47 0.41 24.17
C ARG A 364 -2.61 -0.30 23.13
N PRO A 365 -1.27 -0.27 23.23
CA PRO A 365 -0.39 -1.05 22.36
C PRO A 365 -0.79 -2.54 22.30
N GLY A 366 -0.97 -3.06 21.08
CA GLY A 366 -1.43 -4.41 20.80
C GLY A 366 -2.91 -4.71 21.07
N GLY A 367 -3.58 -3.90 21.92
CA GLY A 367 -5.02 -3.90 22.17
C GLY A 367 -5.65 -5.28 22.37
N LEU A 368 -6.91 -5.41 21.94
CA LEU A 368 -7.66 -6.67 21.98
C LEU A 368 -7.01 -7.81 21.17
N LEU A 369 -6.20 -7.52 20.16
CA LEU A 369 -5.52 -8.56 19.38
C LEU A 369 -4.54 -9.35 20.25
N LEU A 370 -3.68 -8.66 21.00
CA LEU A 370 -2.77 -9.34 21.91
C LEU A 370 -3.52 -9.99 23.08
N GLU A 371 -4.58 -9.36 23.58
CA GLU A 371 -5.41 -9.92 24.65
C GLU A 371 -6.01 -11.28 24.24
N SER A 372 -6.65 -11.34 23.06
CA SER A 372 -7.23 -12.57 22.51
C SER A 372 -6.16 -13.65 22.27
N LEU A 373 -5.03 -13.28 21.68
CA LEU A 373 -3.96 -14.25 21.38
C LEU A 373 -3.28 -14.80 22.63
N ARG A 374 -3.16 -14.00 23.69
CA ARG A 374 -2.63 -14.47 24.99
C ARG A 374 -3.58 -15.47 25.65
N GLN A 375 -4.88 -15.32 25.45
CA GLN A 375 -5.88 -16.29 25.93
C GLN A 375 -5.85 -17.58 25.10
N GLU A 376 -5.79 -17.48 23.77
CA GLU A 376 -5.81 -18.63 22.86
C GLU A 376 -4.50 -19.45 22.85
N ALA A 377 -3.36 -18.77 22.99
CA ALA A 377 -2.04 -19.39 22.89
C ALA A 377 -1.04 -18.80 23.91
N PRO A 378 -1.22 -19.07 25.22
CA PRO A 378 -0.36 -18.56 26.27
C PRO A 378 1.13 -18.83 26.01
N GLY A 379 1.99 -17.82 26.17
CA GLY A 379 3.44 -17.91 26.01
C GLY A 379 3.94 -17.81 24.57
N ARG A 380 3.15 -18.16 23.55
CA ARG A 380 3.59 -18.05 22.14
C ARG A 380 3.67 -16.61 21.65
N VAL A 381 2.78 -15.76 22.16
CA VAL A 381 2.79 -14.31 21.91
C VAL A 381 4.07 -13.71 22.50
N GLU A 382 4.41 -14.09 23.72
CA GLU A 382 5.59 -13.60 24.44
C GLU A 382 6.89 -14.02 23.75
N LEU A 383 6.94 -15.21 23.14
CA LEU A 383 8.06 -15.62 22.28
C LEU A 383 8.21 -14.70 21.06
N LEU A 384 7.11 -14.38 20.38
CA LEU A 384 7.13 -13.46 19.24
C LEU A 384 7.59 -12.06 19.66
N LEU A 385 6.95 -11.49 20.69
CA LEU A 385 7.25 -10.15 21.20
C LEU A 385 8.69 -10.07 21.71
N GLY A 386 9.13 -11.04 22.53
CA GLY A 386 10.50 -11.11 23.04
C GLY A 386 11.55 -11.20 21.94
N SER A 387 11.28 -11.96 20.86
CA SER A 387 12.18 -12.01 19.70
C SER A 387 12.32 -10.64 19.03
N TRP A 388 11.22 -9.91 18.85
CA TRP A 388 11.22 -8.60 18.20
C TRP A 388 11.83 -7.52 19.07
N THR A 389 11.56 -7.52 20.37
CA THR A 389 12.25 -6.65 21.35
C THR A 389 13.76 -6.83 21.26
N GLN A 390 14.25 -8.08 21.19
CA GLN A 390 15.67 -8.35 21.02
C GLN A 390 16.22 -7.86 19.68
N ARG A 391 15.46 -8.00 18.58
CA ARG A 391 15.87 -7.53 17.25
C ARG A 391 15.96 -6.01 17.18
N LEU A 392 14.99 -5.30 17.77
CA LEU A 392 14.98 -3.83 17.85
C LEU A 392 16.17 -3.32 18.66
N ALA A 393 16.41 -3.88 19.86
CA ALA A 393 17.56 -3.51 20.70
C ALA A 393 18.91 -3.76 20.00
N ARG A 394 19.06 -4.87 19.27
CA ARG A 394 20.28 -5.17 18.50
C ARG A 394 20.50 -4.23 17.32
N ALA A 395 19.44 -3.71 16.72
CA ALA A 395 19.53 -2.82 15.57
C ALA A 395 20.09 -1.45 15.94
N GLU A 396 19.91 -1.01 17.19
CA GLU A 396 20.39 0.28 17.70
C GLU A 396 21.88 0.30 18.02
N LEU A 397 22.44 -0.86 18.38
CA LEU A 397 23.86 -0.97 18.67
C LEU A 397 24.64 -0.48 17.45
N PRO A 398 25.57 0.49 17.63
CA PRO A 398 26.48 0.85 16.56
C PRO A 398 27.10 -0.46 16.10
N ARG A 399 26.91 -0.81 14.82
CA ARG A 399 27.77 -1.80 14.21
C ARG A 399 29.14 -1.22 14.39
N GLN A 400 29.87 -1.67 15.42
CA GLN A 400 31.27 -1.35 15.61
C GLN A 400 31.85 -1.77 14.28
N SER A 401 32.06 -0.78 13.43
CA SER A 401 32.62 -0.94 12.11
C SER A 401 33.99 -1.47 12.43
N GLY A 402 34.10 -2.80 12.45
CA GLY A 402 35.34 -3.49 12.69
C GLY A 402 36.28 -2.85 11.71
N SER A 403 37.19 -2.05 12.25
CA SER A 403 38.37 -1.54 11.60
C SER A 403 39.31 -2.73 11.36
N GLY A 404 38.80 -3.79 10.78
CA GLY A 404 39.55 -4.82 10.09
C GLY A 404 40.00 -4.21 8.78
N GLY A 405 40.91 -3.23 8.88
CA GLY A 405 41.78 -2.87 7.81
C GLY A 405 42.52 -4.12 7.37
N ARG A 406 41.96 -4.85 6.41
CA ARG A 406 42.77 -5.52 5.40
C ARG A 406 43.30 -4.44 4.46
N ARG A 407 44.21 -3.62 5.03
CA ARG A 407 45.36 -3.13 4.30
C ARG A 407 45.99 -4.39 3.71
N ARG A 408 45.74 -4.64 2.42
CA ARG A 408 46.65 -5.47 1.63
C ARG A 408 47.96 -4.69 1.57
N GLN A 409 48.81 -4.84 2.60
CA GLN A 409 50.25 -4.96 2.37
C GLN A 409 50.38 -6.13 1.37
N GLY A 410 50.90 -5.92 0.17
CA GLY A 410 52.26 -5.42 0.02
C GLY A 410 53.21 -6.54 0.43
N GLY A 411 53.09 -7.67 -0.25
CA GLY A 411 54.06 -8.76 -0.23
C GLY A 411 54.55 -8.96 -1.67
N GLU A 412 55.36 -8.02 -2.14
CA GLU A 412 56.41 -8.34 -3.10
C GLU A 412 57.29 -9.40 -2.44
N ASP A 413 57.47 -10.57 -3.06
CA ASP A 413 58.78 -11.05 -3.51
C ASP A 413 58.65 -12.45 -4.14
N ARG A 414 59.45 -12.66 -5.20
CA ARG A 414 59.83 -13.91 -5.88
C ARG A 414 58.94 -14.44 -7.00
N GLY A 415 59.33 -14.11 -8.23
CA GLY A 415 58.88 -14.84 -9.41
C GLY A 415 59.38 -14.33 -10.76
N ALA A 416 60.65 -13.96 -10.89
CA ALA A 416 61.26 -13.63 -12.17
C ALA A 416 61.10 -14.77 -13.20
N LYS A 417 60.36 -14.52 -14.30
CA LYS A 417 60.49 -15.26 -15.55
C LYS A 417 60.71 -14.29 -16.73
N ARG A 418 61.94 -14.40 -17.22
CA ARG A 418 62.62 -13.84 -18.39
C ARG A 418 61.75 -13.40 -19.58
N PRO A 419 62.07 -12.28 -20.23
CA PRO A 419 61.68 -12.02 -21.62
C PRO A 419 62.61 -12.82 -22.56
N ARG A 420 62.02 -13.60 -23.48
CA ARG A 420 62.75 -14.14 -24.64
C ARG A 420 62.58 -13.15 -25.79
N GLY A 421 63.71 -12.68 -26.30
CA GLY A 421 63.81 -11.83 -27.47
C GLY A 421 63.75 -12.59 -28.80
N GLY A 422 63.81 -11.77 -29.86
CA GLY A 422 63.85 -12.08 -31.29
C GLY A 422 63.06 -10.98 -32.01
N ALA A 423 63.67 -9.87 -32.46
CA ALA A 423 64.42 -9.72 -33.72
C ALA A 423 63.58 -10.22 -34.93
N ASP A 424 63.33 -9.50 -36.02
CA ASP A 424 64.12 -8.46 -36.68
C ASP A 424 63.30 -7.89 -37.89
N ARG A 425 63.64 -6.68 -38.36
CA ARG A 425 63.32 -6.05 -39.69
C ARG A 425 61.87 -5.54 -39.91
N GLY A 426 61.61 -4.38 -40.52
CA GLY A 426 62.44 -3.51 -41.35
C GLY A 426 61.78 -2.16 -41.64
N ALA A 427 62.52 -1.37 -42.40
CA ALA A 427 62.42 0.08 -42.62
C ALA A 427 61.19 0.61 -43.41
N GLY A 428 60.97 1.92 -43.29
CA GLY A 428 60.16 2.76 -44.19
C GLY A 428 59.54 3.94 -43.44
N SER A 429 60.13 5.13 -43.33
CA SER A 429 60.35 6.18 -44.35
C SER A 429 59.06 6.78 -44.95
N GLY A 430 58.79 8.06 -44.62
CA GLY A 430 57.91 8.99 -45.34
C GLY A 430 56.42 8.87 -44.96
N GLY A 431 55.63 9.92 -44.85
CA GLY A 431 55.78 11.34 -45.09
C GLY A 431 54.43 12.05 -44.87
N SER A 432 54.49 13.33 -44.53
CA SER A 432 53.66 14.45 -45.00
C SER A 432 52.21 14.25 -45.46
N GLY A 433 51.29 15.09 -44.94
CA GLY A 433 50.02 15.49 -45.57
C GLY A 433 48.88 15.60 -44.55
N LYS A 434 48.48 16.76 -44.01
CA LYS A 434 47.67 17.86 -44.62
C LYS A 434 46.53 17.40 -45.54
N GLY A 435 45.30 17.74 -45.16
CA GLY A 435 44.10 17.70 -46.02
C GLY A 435 42.83 17.42 -45.19
N GLN A 436 42.14 18.44 -44.66
CA GLN A 436 41.04 19.20 -45.30
C GLN A 436 39.86 18.35 -45.81
N GLY A 437 38.68 18.68 -45.28
CA GLY A 437 37.45 18.83 -46.05
C GLY A 437 36.59 17.59 -46.20
N GLY A 438 35.27 17.73 -46.02
CA GLY A 438 34.35 16.69 -46.45
C GLY A 438 32.95 16.69 -45.84
N SER A 439 32.31 17.84 -45.74
CA SER A 439 30.85 17.94 -45.61
C SER A 439 30.14 17.21 -46.75
N GLY A 440 29.19 16.32 -46.43
CA GLY A 440 28.38 15.62 -47.42
C GLY A 440 26.97 15.33 -46.90
N LYS A 441 26.05 16.28 -47.14
CA LYS A 441 24.60 16.08 -47.10
C LYS A 441 24.21 15.09 -48.20
N GLY A 442 23.31 14.15 -47.89
CA GLY A 442 22.66 13.30 -48.89
C GLY A 442 21.23 12.96 -48.45
N ARG A 443 20.27 13.77 -48.88
CA ARG A 443 18.83 13.46 -48.89
C ARG A 443 18.52 12.55 -50.09
N GLY A 444 17.64 11.59 -49.87
CA GLY A 444 16.89 10.84 -50.89
C GLY A 444 16.15 9.72 -50.16
N GLY A 445 14.82 9.63 -50.09
CA GLY A 445 13.82 9.98 -51.10
C GLY A 445 13.61 8.78 -52.01
N GLY A 446 12.63 7.93 -51.71
CA GLY A 446 12.31 6.76 -52.54
C GLY A 446 11.20 5.89 -51.96
N ALA A 447 9.99 6.11 -52.47
CA ALA A 447 8.78 5.33 -52.23
C ALA A 447 8.72 4.06 -53.12
N SER A 448 7.59 3.34 -53.00
CA SER A 448 7.15 2.10 -53.70
C SER A 448 7.55 0.80 -52.96
N GLY A 449 6.68 -0.16 -52.69
CA GLY A 449 5.32 -0.45 -53.19
C GLY A 449 5.32 -1.76 -53.98
N ARG A 450 4.80 -2.84 -53.40
CA ARG A 450 4.29 -4.11 -53.99
C ARG A 450 4.10 -5.11 -52.83
N ALA A 451 2.92 -5.61 -52.45
CA ALA A 451 1.85 -6.32 -53.17
C ALA A 451 2.30 -7.66 -53.78
N GLY A 452 1.71 -8.76 -53.29
CA GLY A 452 1.85 -10.14 -53.78
C GLY A 452 1.82 -11.14 -52.62
N GLN A 453 0.64 -11.59 -52.17
CA GLN A 453 -0.09 -12.80 -52.63
C GLN A 453 0.42 -14.12 -52.03
N ASP A 454 -0.45 -14.69 -51.19
CA ASP A 454 -0.98 -16.06 -51.18
C ASP A 454 -0.02 -17.24 -51.42
N ARG A 455 -0.04 -18.16 -50.45
CA ARG A 455 -0.23 -19.60 -50.73
C ARG A 455 -0.72 -20.37 -49.50
N HIS A 456 -1.84 -21.06 -49.73
CA HIS A 456 -2.39 -22.15 -48.93
C HIS A 456 -1.37 -23.28 -48.70
N GLY A 457 -1.49 -23.97 -47.56
CA GLY A 457 -0.81 -25.22 -47.28
C GLY A 457 -1.39 -25.91 -46.04
N SER A 458 -2.36 -26.78 -46.27
CA SER A 458 -3.04 -27.64 -45.31
C SER A 458 -2.21 -28.86 -44.89
N SER A 459 -2.36 -29.29 -43.63
CA SER A 459 -2.33 -30.68 -43.12
C SER A 459 -2.41 -30.60 -41.58
N ARG A 460 -3.50 -30.95 -40.90
CA ARG A 460 -4.19 -32.25 -40.75
C ARG A 460 -3.23 -33.41 -40.42
N ARG A 461 -3.03 -33.65 -39.13
CA ARG A 461 -2.70 -34.97 -38.57
C ARG A 461 -3.49 -35.18 -37.28
N GLU A 462 -4.59 -35.90 -37.43
CA GLU A 462 -5.12 -36.80 -36.40
C GLU A 462 -4.14 -37.96 -36.24
N ARG A 463 -3.85 -38.35 -35.00
CA ARG A 463 -3.43 -39.72 -34.67
C ARG A 463 -3.99 -40.13 -33.32
N THR A 464 -4.80 -41.16 -33.40
CA THR A 464 -5.44 -41.98 -32.39
C THR A 464 -4.51 -43.07 -31.85
N GLY A 465 -4.83 -43.59 -30.66
CA GLY A 465 -4.44 -44.90 -30.12
C GLY A 465 -3.01 -44.97 -29.54
N GLN A 466 -2.70 -45.73 -28.49
CA GLN A 466 -3.39 -46.81 -27.80
C GLN A 466 -2.58 -47.15 -26.53
N ASP A 467 -3.29 -47.66 -25.52
CA ASP A 467 -2.91 -48.72 -24.59
C ASP A 467 -1.61 -48.63 -23.77
N ARG A 468 -1.79 -48.53 -22.45
CA ARG A 468 -1.09 -49.42 -21.49
C ARG A 468 -1.85 -49.53 -20.18
N GLU A 469 -2.57 -50.63 -20.06
CA GLU A 469 -2.90 -51.31 -18.82
C GLU A 469 -1.63 -51.60 -18.01
N ARG A 470 -1.70 -51.45 -16.67
CA ARG A 470 -1.17 -52.43 -15.70
C ARG A 470 -1.54 -52.03 -14.25
N SER A 471 -2.43 -52.85 -13.71
CA SER A 471 -2.30 -53.55 -12.41
C SER A 471 -2.34 -52.77 -11.08
N ARG A 472 -3.42 -53.06 -10.34
CA ARG A 472 -3.61 -52.91 -8.88
C ARG A 472 -2.65 -53.80 -8.06
N PRO A 473 -2.58 -53.63 -6.73
CA PRO A 473 -3.48 -54.37 -5.81
C PRO A 473 -4.13 -53.45 -4.76
N ARG A 474 -5.45 -53.56 -4.51
CA ARG A 474 -6.11 -54.30 -3.41
C ARG A 474 -5.60 -53.94 -2.01
N GLN A 475 -6.42 -53.22 -1.25
CA GLN A 475 -6.62 -53.47 0.17
C GLN A 475 -8.12 -53.47 0.44
N GLU A 476 -8.55 -54.56 1.08
CA GLU A 476 -9.92 -54.94 1.41
C GLU A 476 -10.31 -54.41 2.78
N GLY A 477 -11.64 -54.28 3.00
CA GLY A 477 -12.25 -54.28 4.33
C GLY A 477 -12.87 -52.95 4.75
N ALA A 478 -14.11 -52.84 5.25
CA ALA A 478 -15.39 -53.51 5.06
C ALA A 478 -16.36 -52.84 6.05
N GLY A 479 -17.62 -52.66 5.63
CA GLY A 479 -18.79 -52.53 6.49
C GLY A 479 -19.34 -51.11 6.66
N SER A 480 -20.65 -50.84 6.71
CA SER A 480 -21.88 -51.41 6.12
C SER A 480 -23.05 -50.62 6.73
N GLY A 481 -24.08 -50.30 5.92
CA GLY A 481 -25.43 -49.87 6.36
C GLY A 481 -25.95 -48.69 5.53
N ARG A 482 -26.74 -48.85 4.45
CA ARG A 482 -28.23 -49.09 4.37
C ARG A 482 -29.03 -48.03 5.15
N GLN A 483 -30.08 -47.35 4.66
CA GLN A 483 -31.08 -47.49 3.58
C GLN A 483 -31.66 -46.08 3.27
N GLY A 484 -32.06 -45.75 2.01
CA GLY A 484 -33.46 -45.64 1.55
C GLY A 484 -33.99 -44.19 1.72
N GLU A 485 -34.72 -43.50 0.84
CA GLU A 485 -35.59 -43.82 -0.31
C GLU A 485 -35.79 -42.55 -1.19
N HIS A 486 -36.18 -42.79 -2.45
CA HIS A 486 -37.07 -42.08 -3.39
C HIS A 486 -37.54 -40.62 -3.09
N GLY A 487 -37.70 -39.68 -4.04
CA GLY A 487 -37.75 -39.72 -5.50
C GLY A 487 -38.21 -38.38 -6.10
N ALA A 488 -38.52 -38.40 -7.41
CA ALA A 488 -39.08 -37.36 -8.31
C ALA A 488 -38.11 -36.27 -8.80
N ARG A 489 -37.57 -36.33 -10.04
CA ARG A 489 -38.16 -36.11 -11.39
C ARG A 489 -38.77 -34.71 -11.61
N GLY A 490 -38.20 -34.01 -12.60
CA GLY A 490 -38.94 -33.12 -13.50
C GLY A 490 -38.20 -31.83 -13.84
N GLY A 491 -37.93 -31.59 -15.13
CA GLY A 491 -37.70 -30.22 -15.62
C GLY A 491 -36.56 -30.03 -16.61
N SER A 492 -36.69 -30.61 -17.80
CA SER A 492 -35.99 -30.22 -19.03
C SER A 492 -36.41 -28.80 -19.45
N GLY A 493 -35.47 -27.95 -19.87
CA GLY A 493 -35.77 -26.66 -20.47
C GLY A 493 -34.54 -25.99 -21.09
N ASP A 494 -34.73 -25.49 -22.29
CA ASP A 494 -33.77 -25.33 -23.37
C ASP A 494 -32.85 -24.10 -23.35
N ARG A 495 -31.90 -24.20 -24.28
CA ARG A 495 -30.90 -23.28 -24.84
C ARG A 495 -31.30 -21.83 -25.10
N GLY A 496 -30.26 -20.99 -25.18
CA GLY A 496 -30.18 -19.73 -25.95
C GLY A 496 -30.06 -18.50 -25.03
N GLY A 497 -29.20 -17.52 -25.22
CA GLY A 497 -28.35 -17.12 -26.33
C GLY A 497 -28.08 -15.62 -26.16
N THR A 498 -26.86 -15.20 -26.52
CA THR A 498 -26.49 -13.85 -26.96
C THR A 498 -26.62 -12.63 -26.02
N THR A 499 -25.44 -12.11 -25.72
CA THR A 499 -25.06 -10.74 -25.39
C THR A 499 -25.76 -9.65 -26.22
N ALA A 500 -26.26 -8.60 -25.57
CA ALA A 500 -26.48 -7.30 -26.20
C ALA A 500 -26.08 -6.17 -25.23
N ARG A 501 -25.11 -5.36 -25.67
CA ARG A 501 -24.77 -4.05 -25.11
C ARG A 501 -25.84 -3.03 -25.53
N PRO A 502 -26.18 -2.04 -24.70
CA PRO A 502 -26.79 -0.81 -25.19
C PRO A 502 -25.73 0.24 -25.49
N ASP A 503 -25.71 0.74 -26.73
CA ASP A 503 -25.12 2.01 -27.13
C ASP A 503 -26.05 3.17 -26.71
N PRO A 504 -25.53 4.31 -26.23
CA PRO A 504 -26.33 5.50 -25.98
C PRO A 504 -26.43 6.38 -27.23
N GLN A 505 -27.63 6.50 -27.80
CA GLN A 505 -27.93 7.51 -28.81
C GLN A 505 -28.28 8.86 -28.16
N ARG A 506 -27.48 9.86 -28.56
CA ARG A 506 -27.84 11.24 -28.92
C ARG A 506 -29.25 11.74 -28.56
N GLY A 507 -29.29 12.73 -27.68
CA GLY A 507 -30.30 13.79 -27.67
C GLY A 507 -29.65 15.16 -27.91
N GLN A 508 -29.68 15.64 -29.16
CA GLN A 508 -29.85 17.07 -29.47
C GLN A 508 -31.33 17.39 -29.13
N GLY A 509 -31.79 18.55 -28.66
CA GLY A 509 -31.30 19.92 -28.59
C GLY A 509 -32.55 20.82 -28.45
N SER A 510 -32.34 22.14 -28.44
CA SER A 510 -33.31 23.24 -28.18
C SER A 510 -33.64 23.39 -26.69
N GLY A 511 -33.42 24.53 -26.04
CA GLY A 511 -33.43 25.96 -26.44
C GLY A 511 -34.11 26.67 -25.26
N GLY A 512 -33.85 27.90 -24.83
CA GLY A 512 -32.92 28.96 -25.16
C GLY A 512 -33.02 30.01 -24.03
N ALA A 513 -32.24 31.07 -24.15
CA ALA A 513 -32.42 32.42 -23.59
C ALA A 513 -32.81 32.57 -22.09
N ALA A 514 -31.92 33.18 -21.30
CA ALA A 514 -32.05 34.60 -20.92
C ALA A 514 -30.96 35.00 -19.92
N ALA A 515 -30.25 36.06 -20.28
CA ALA A 515 -29.40 36.82 -19.39
C ALA A 515 -30.25 37.47 -18.29
N GLN A 516 -29.76 37.45 -17.05
CA GLN A 516 -30.12 38.49 -16.08
C GLN A 516 -28.95 38.75 -15.12
N GLU A 517 -28.35 39.91 -15.34
CA GLU A 517 -27.51 40.63 -14.41
C GLU A 517 -28.19 40.73 -13.05
N ARG A 518 -27.48 40.40 -11.97
CA ARG A 518 -27.83 40.89 -10.63
C ARG A 518 -26.71 41.76 -10.10
N ARG A 519 -27.04 43.04 -10.13
CA ARG A 519 -26.40 44.17 -9.48
C ARG A 519 -26.20 43.89 -7.99
N THR A 520 -25.00 44.21 -7.52
CA THR A 520 -24.72 44.55 -6.12
C THR A 520 -25.33 45.91 -5.78
N PRO A 521 -25.95 46.08 -4.59
CA PRO A 521 -26.10 47.39 -3.99
C PRO A 521 -24.96 47.64 -3.00
N ARG A 522 -24.39 48.83 -3.14
CA ARG A 522 -23.43 49.47 -2.24
C ARG A 522 -24.12 50.73 -1.74
N THR A 523 -24.23 50.91 -0.43
CA THR A 523 -24.51 52.15 0.36
C THR A 523 -24.54 51.68 1.82
N GLY A 524 -23.65 52.10 2.73
CA GLY A 524 -23.59 53.43 3.37
C GLY A 524 -24.67 53.48 4.47
N GLY A 525 -24.48 53.84 5.74
CA GLY A 525 -23.45 54.49 6.56
C GLY A 525 -24.13 54.78 7.94
N SER A 526 -23.48 55.55 8.82
CA SER A 526 -23.94 56.11 10.12
C SER A 526 -24.21 55.11 11.25
N GLU A 527 -23.39 55.09 12.31
CA GLU A 527 -23.41 55.96 13.50
C GLU A 527 -24.57 55.67 14.46
N SER A 528 -24.25 54.93 15.53
CA SER A 528 -24.58 55.21 16.95
C SER A 528 -24.06 54.07 17.82
#